data_AF-A0A2G2LHD3-F1
#
_entry.id   AF-A0A2G2LHD3-F1
#
_cell.length_a   1.000
_cell.length_b   1.000
_cell.length_c   1.000
_cell.angle_alpha   90.00
_cell.angle_beta   90.00
_cell.angle_gamma   90.00
#
_symmetry.space_group_name_H-M   'P 1'
#
loop_
_entity.id
_entity.type
_entity.pdbx_description
1 polymer ?
#
loop_
_entity_poly.entity_id
_entity_poly.type
_entity_poly.pdbx_seq_one_letter_code
_entity_poly.pdbx_strand_id
1 'polypeptide(L)'
;MIKFTTLKYRNILSTGNAWTEISLNTHDSTLIVGQNGSGKSTMLDAICFALYGKPFRNVRKPQLVNSINNAGLEVHIAFTSGTKSYTIKRGIKPALFEIWCDGSMLNQDASSRDYQIYLEENILKMNFKSFGQIVVLGSSTFVPFMQLPSAARRAVIEDLLDLQIFTTMNILLKDKIDVNKDATKTAKYDFDLLTNRIKQSKTHSDAIKNLKEDVVSGIKKDMITEIDTIELTDKAIKEINNKIDHVGLDVKEFDKIREWQAAEKNIASRCLSDQRSLKRELKFFKEHAECPTCSQDIDTSLKAMKCLEAEEELKKLYKLYVSTEENLAQLDDRHSDLKLVDNFIQKLNMDIGTHKHTIIFSKNNLRALKRRLDAAQKDAEDVNTVEAANLDKELALAHEAQETLSNEREMLAVTGVMLRDAGIKARIIKQYVPVINKLINKYLAEMDFFVQFELDESFNETIKSRYRDIFSYASFSEGEKLRIDLCLMLTWRSVARLRSSVSTNLLVLDEVFDGSLDNDGIEALTSILTSKSENSNIFIISHKGDKIQDKFDRVLVAKKTKNFSVISEE
;
A
#
# COMPACT_ATOMS: atom_id res chain seq x y z
N MET A 1 2.74 -30.56 33.80
CA MET A 1 3.56 -31.59 34.47
C MET A 1 3.42 -32.88 33.69
N ILE A 2 4.54 -33.52 33.35
CA ILE A 2 4.58 -34.83 32.73
C ILE A 2 4.62 -35.87 33.84
N LYS A 3 3.64 -36.77 33.87
CA LYS A 3 3.60 -37.87 34.84
C LYS A 3 3.87 -39.19 34.12
N PHE A 4 5.12 -39.66 34.20
CA PHE A 4 5.52 -40.97 33.71
C PHE A 4 4.85 -42.05 34.54
N THR A 5 4.17 -42.99 33.88
CA THR A 5 3.37 -44.04 34.54
C THR A 5 4.01 -45.41 34.41
N THR A 6 4.41 -45.80 33.20
CA THR A 6 4.90 -47.17 32.95
C THR A 6 5.99 -47.16 31.89
N LEU A 7 7.00 -47.99 32.11
CA LEU A 7 8.03 -48.31 31.14
C LEU A 7 8.02 -49.81 30.87
N LYS A 8 7.98 -50.19 29.59
CA LYS A 8 8.14 -51.59 29.15
C LYS A 8 9.28 -51.68 28.14
N TYR A 9 10.16 -52.65 28.27
CA TYR A 9 11.22 -52.88 27.28
C TYR A 9 11.57 -54.36 27.12
N ARG A 10 12.09 -54.71 25.94
CA ARG A 10 12.69 -56.01 25.64
C ARG A 10 13.82 -55.87 24.61
N ASN A 11 14.74 -56.83 24.60
CA ASN A 11 15.87 -56.91 23.66
C ASN A 11 16.74 -55.63 23.60
N ILE A 12 16.81 -54.87 24.69
CA ILE A 12 17.70 -53.72 24.86
C ILE A 12 18.89 -54.11 25.73
N LEU A 13 20.11 -53.87 25.24
CA LEU A 13 21.37 -54.21 25.89
C LEU A 13 21.38 -55.69 26.35
N SER A 14 21.52 -55.95 27.66
CA SER A 14 21.57 -57.30 28.21
C SER A 14 20.20 -57.94 28.48
N THR A 15 19.09 -57.28 28.14
CA THR A 15 17.73 -57.81 28.38
C THR A 15 17.31 -58.77 27.27
N GLY A 16 16.53 -59.78 27.64
CA GLY A 16 16.05 -60.82 26.72
C GLY A 16 14.76 -60.42 25.98
N ASN A 17 14.14 -61.39 25.31
CA ASN A 17 12.92 -61.20 24.52
C ASN A 17 11.64 -61.10 25.39
N ALA A 18 11.75 -61.42 26.68
CA ALA A 18 10.66 -61.22 27.64
C ALA A 18 10.54 -59.73 27.98
N TRP A 19 9.30 -59.26 28.11
CA TRP A 19 9.03 -57.89 28.54
C TRP A 19 9.46 -57.68 29.98
N THR A 20 10.28 -56.66 30.22
CA THR A 20 10.49 -56.07 31.54
C THR A 20 9.55 -54.88 31.66
N GLU A 21 8.78 -54.82 32.73
CA GLU A 21 7.81 -53.76 33.00
C GLU A 21 8.09 -53.11 34.36
N ILE A 22 8.21 -51.79 34.36
CA ILE A 22 8.47 -50.98 35.55
C ILE A 22 7.39 -49.92 35.67
N SER A 23 6.67 -49.93 36.80
CA SER A 23 5.75 -48.86 37.18
C SER A 23 6.54 -47.68 37.75
N LEU A 24 6.34 -46.48 37.19
CA LEU A 24 7.10 -45.26 37.48
C LEU A 24 6.35 -44.26 38.38
N ASN A 25 5.09 -44.53 38.72
CA ASN A 25 4.22 -43.62 39.47
C ASN A 25 3.55 -44.24 40.71
N THR A 26 3.93 -45.46 41.11
CA THR A 26 3.25 -46.21 42.18
C THR A 26 3.80 -45.94 43.57
N HIS A 27 5.10 -45.67 43.68
CA HIS A 27 5.80 -45.47 44.96
C HIS A 27 6.64 -44.18 44.89
N ASP A 28 6.72 -43.44 45.99
CA ASP A 28 7.44 -42.17 46.05
C ASP A 28 8.96 -42.39 45.98
N SER A 29 9.45 -43.48 46.56
CA SER A 29 10.86 -43.85 46.55
C SER A 29 11.06 -45.33 46.16
N THR A 30 11.99 -45.59 45.24
CA THR A 30 12.31 -46.94 44.75
C THR A 30 13.82 -47.13 44.68
N LEU A 31 14.34 -48.16 45.35
CA LEU A 31 15.74 -48.55 45.28
C LEU A 31 15.93 -49.69 44.26
N ILE A 32 16.88 -49.56 43.34
CA ILE A 32 17.27 -50.60 42.38
C ILE A 32 18.65 -51.13 42.77
N VAL A 33 18.71 -52.39 43.22
CA VAL A 33 19.93 -53.07 43.68
C VAL A 33 20.34 -54.21 42.76
N GLY A 34 21.61 -54.60 42.80
CA GLY A 34 22.12 -55.73 42.02
C GLY A 34 23.61 -55.64 41.71
N GLN A 35 24.19 -56.76 41.29
CA GLN A 35 25.63 -56.85 40.97
C GLN A 35 26.03 -56.00 39.75
N ASN A 36 27.32 -55.72 39.61
CA ASN A 36 27.85 -54.99 38.46
C ASN A 36 27.51 -55.76 37.17
N GLY A 37 27.05 -55.04 36.14
CA GLY A 37 26.62 -55.65 34.89
C GLY A 37 25.31 -56.45 34.96
N SER A 38 24.55 -56.40 36.06
CA SER A 38 23.21 -57.03 36.14
C SER A 38 22.12 -56.30 35.35
N GLY A 39 22.41 -55.08 34.86
CA GLY A 39 21.48 -54.29 34.04
C GLY A 39 20.66 -53.26 34.79
N LYS A 40 21.08 -52.83 36.00
CA LYS A 40 20.38 -51.83 36.82
C LYS A 40 20.04 -50.54 36.06
N SER A 41 21.03 -49.96 35.37
CA SER A 41 20.86 -48.69 34.65
C SER A 41 20.27 -48.85 33.24
N THR A 42 19.88 -50.07 32.81
CA THR A 42 19.26 -50.29 31.48
C THR A 42 17.95 -49.53 31.33
N MET A 43 17.24 -49.27 32.44
CA MET A 43 16.04 -48.44 32.46
C MET A 43 16.29 -47.03 31.89
N LEU A 44 17.45 -46.42 32.18
CA LEU A 44 17.81 -45.10 31.67
C LEU A 44 17.98 -45.09 30.15
N ASP A 45 18.69 -46.08 29.61
CA ASP A 45 18.81 -46.25 28.16
C ASP A 45 17.46 -46.50 27.49
N ALA A 46 16.56 -47.26 28.12
CA ALA A 46 15.21 -47.49 27.61
C ALA A 46 14.38 -46.19 27.56
N ILE A 47 14.36 -45.41 28.64
CA ILE A 47 13.63 -44.13 28.69
C ILE A 47 14.18 -43.14 27.66
N CYS A 48 15.50 -42.94 27.65
CA CYS A 48 16.17 -42.04 26.70
C CYS A 48 15.94 -42.47 25.24
N PHE A 49 16.00 -43.78 24.97
CA PHE A 49 15.73 -44.31 23.64
C PHE A 49 14.27 -44.09 23.24
N ALA A 50 13.31 -44.36 24.13
CA ALA A 50 11.88 -44.19 23.83
C ALA A 50 11.50 -42.73 23.58
N LEU A 51 12.05 -41.78 24.34
CA LEU A 51 11.71 -40.37 24.22
C LEU A 51 12.50 -39.65 23.11
N TYR A 52 13.80 -39.93 22.98
CA TYR A 52 14.71 -39.16 22.12
C TYR A 52 15.35 -39.96 20.99
N GLY A 53 15.13 -41.27 20.94
CA GLY A 53 15.78 -42.15 19.96
C GLY A 53 17.30 -42.25 20.15
N LYS A 54 17.81 -41.81 21.29
CA LYS A 54 19.24 -41.73 21.65
C LYS A 54 19.51 -42.59 22.89
N PRO A 55 20.65 -43.28 22.94
CA PRO A 55 21.07 -43.97 24.16
C PRO A 55 21.37 -42.96 25.26
N PHE A 56 21.22 -43.39 26.52
CA PHE A 56 21.70 -42.62 27.67
C PHE A 56 23.24 -42.70 27.75
N ARG A 57 23.78 -43.89 27.51
CA ARG A 57 25.22 -44.14 27.46
C ARG A 57 25.85 -43.60 26.17
N ASN A 58 27.16 -43.36 26.20
CA ASN A 58 27.93 -42.93 25.03
C ASN A 58 28.22 -44.13 24.09
N VAL A 59 27.15 -44.72 23.58
CA VAL A 59 27.15 -45.84 22.64
C VAL A 59 26.42 -45.44 21.37
N ARG A 60 26.64 -46.17 20.28
CA ARG A 60 25.89 -45.96 19.03
C ARG A 60 24.50 -46.57 19.15
N LYS A 61 23.49 -45.95 18.55
CA LYS A 61 22.10 -46.44 18.53
C LYS A 61 21.95 -47.94 18.15
N PRO A 62 22.66 -48.49 17.13
CA PRO A 62 22.57 -49.91 16.83
C PRO A 62 23.10 -50.85 17.93
N GLN A 63 23.99 -50.36 18.80
CA GLN A 63 24.55 -51.13 19.93
C GLN A 63 23.56 -51.28 21.09
N LEU A 64 22.41 -50.59 21.05
CA LEU A 64 21.33 -50.82 22.00
C LEU A 64 20.65 -52.17 21.78
N VAL A 65 20.72 -52.75 20.58
CA VAL A 65 20.10 -54.05 20.29
C VAL A 65 20.85 -55.15 21.01
N ASN A 66 20.11 -56.03 21.69
CA ASN A 66 20.69 -57.19 22.36
C ASN A 66 21.51 -58.03 21.35
N SER A 67 22.77 -58.31 21.70
CA SER A 67 23.73 -58.98 20.80
C SER A 67 23.47 -60.47 20.61
N ILE A 68 22.67 -61.10 21.48
CA ILE A 68 22.30 -62.52 21.37
C ILE A 68 21.15 -62.64 20.36
N ASN A 69 20.10 -61.84 20.53
CA ASN A 69 18.91 -61.90 19.69
C ASN A 69 19.07 -61.13 18.36
N ASN A 70 19.93 -60.11 18.33
CA ASN A 70 20.27 -59.26 17.15
C ASN A 70 19.10 -58.55 16.44
N ALA A 71 17.88 -58.65 16.98
CA ALA A 71 16.65 -58.07 16.47
C ALA A 71 15.61 -57.92 17.60
N GLY A 72 14.49 -57.25 17.28
CA GLY A 72 13.31 -57.18 18.14
C GLY A 72 13.45 -56.24 19.33
N LEU A 73 14.36 -55.25 19.28
CA LEU A 73 14.42 -54.22 20.31
C LEU A 73 13.13 -53.43 20.29
N GLU A 74 12.48 -53.34 21.44
CA GLU A 74 11.23 -52.59 21.56
C GLU A 74 11.11 -51.98 22.96
N VAL A 75 10.72 -50.71 23.01
CA VAL A 75 10.53 -49.95 24.24
C VAL A 75 9.23 -49.15 24.14
N HIS A 76 8.38 -49.27 25.15
CA HIS A 76 7.17 -48.49 25.32
C HIS A 76 7.27 -47.66 26.59
N ILE A 77 6.98 -46.37 26.49
CA ILE A 77 6.86 -45.49 27.65
C ILE A 77 5.50 -44.80 27.64
N ALA A 78 4.80 -44.89 28.76
CA ALA A 78 3.51 -44.26 28.97
C ALA A 78 3.64 -43.11 29.97
N PHE A 79 2.99 -41.99 29.67
CA PHE A 79 2.95 -40.82 30.54
C PHE A 79 1.71 -39.97 30.26
N THR A 80 1.32 -39.13 31.22
CA THR A 80 0.31 -38.09 30.98
C THR A 80 0.96 -36.72 30.89
N SER A 81 0.46 -35.86 30.01
CA SER A 81 0.88 -34.46 29.91
C SER A 81 -0.36 -33.58 29.80
N GLY A 82 -0.60 -32.75 30.82
CA GLY A 82 -1.85 -32.01 30.96
C GLY A 82 -3.03 -32.97 31.16
N THR A 83 -4.05 -32.87 30.29
CA THR A 83 -5.23 -33.75 30.31
C THR A 83 -5.11 -34.97 29.40
N LYS A 84 -4.03 -35.08 28.64
CA LYS A 84 -3.85 -36.11 27.61
C LYS A 84 -2.93 -37.23 28.10
N SER A 85 -3.23 -38.45 27.67
CA SER A 85 -2.42 -39.64 27.89
C SER A 85 -1.61 -39.99 26.64
N TYR A 86 -0.32 -40.25 26.81
CA TYR A 86 0.60 -40.53 25.72
C TYR A 86 1.27 -41.89 25.93
N THR A 87 1.45 -42.64 24.83
CA THR A 87 2.30 -43.83 24.79
C THR A 87 3.23 -43.75 23.59
N ILE A 88 4.54 -43.74 23.85
CA ILE A 88 5.57 -43.74 22.81
C ILE A 88 6.10 -45.16 22.67
N LYS A 89 6.05 -45.69 21.45
CA LYS A 89 6.61 -47.01 21.13
C LYS A 89 7.77 -46.82 20.17
N ARG A 90 8.95 -47.35 20.52
CA ARG A 90 10.11 -47.37 19.62
C ARG A 90 10.75 -48.72 19.54
N GLY A 91 11.33 -49.01 18.38
CA GLY A 91 12.01 -50.28 18.14
C GLY A 91 13.08 -50.23 17.06
N ILE A 92 13.95 -51.24 17.08
CA ILE A 92 15.00 -51.46 16.09
C ILE A 92 14.89 -52.91 15.61
N LYS A 93 14.91 -53.09 14.28
CA LYS A 93 14.78 -54.39 13.59
C LYS A 93 13.56 -55.18 14.09
N PRO A 94 12.31 -54.76 13.77
CA PRO A 94 11.94 -53.71 12.81
C PRO A 94 12.06 -52.28 13.37
N ALA A 95 12.23 -51.30 12.47
CA ALA A 95 12.21 -49.89 12.87
C ALA A 95 10.78 -49.49 13.23
N LEU A 96 10.59 -49.04 14.47
CA LEU A 96 9.30 -48.62 15.00
C LEU A 96 9.47 -47.25 15.67
N PHE A 97 8.58 -46.31 15.38
CA PHE A 97 8.46 -45.06 16.12
C PHE A 97 7.01 -44.58 16.02
N GLU A 98 6.21 -44.80 17.07
CA GLU A 98 4.79 -44.46 17.12
C GLU A 98 4.49 -43.59 18.34
N ILE A 99 3.64 -42.58 18.16
CA ILE A 99 3.12 -41.75 19.24
C ILE A 99 1.62 -41.95 19.30
N TRP A 100 1.14 -42.50 20.41
CA TRP A 100 -0.26 -42.72 20.70
C TRP A 100 -0.74 -41.65 21.67
N CYS A 101 -1.85 -40.97 21.37
CA CYS A 101 -2.50 -39.97 22.20
C CYS A 101 -3.94 -40.41 22.47
N ASP A 102 -4.30 -40.62 23.74
CA ASP A 102 -5.65 -41.04 24.17
C ASP A 102 -6.20 -42.25 23.39
N GLY A 103 -5.31 -43.23 23.14
CA GLY A 103 -5.63 -44.46 22.42
C GLY A 103 -5.64 -44.35 20.89
N SER A 104 -5.46 -43.14 20.33
CA SER A 104 -5.36 -42.92 18.88
C SER A 104 -3.92 -42.64 18.46
N MET A 105 -3.47 -43.28 17.39
CA MET A 105 -2.14 -43.05 16.84
C MET A 105 -2.08 -41.71 16.12
N LEU A 106 -1.10 -40.87 16.45
CA LEU A 106 -0.86 -39.62 15.73
C LEU A 106 -0.32 -39.92 14.33
N ASN A 107 -0.84 -39.20 13.34
CA ASN A 107 -0.51 -39.38 11.93
C ASN A 107 1.01 -39.25 11.68
N GLN A 108 1.54 -40.14 10.84
CA GLN A 108 2.98 -40.27 10.50
C GLN A 108 3.32 -39.79 9.09
N ASP A 109 2.46 -38.99 8.45
CA ASP A 109 2.69 -38.48 7.09
C ASP A 109 3.99 -37.64 6.97
N ALA A 110 4.55 -37.17 8.09
CA ALA A 110 5.80 -36.41 8.14
C ALA A 110 7.04 -37.30 8.32
N SER A 111 8.22 -36.77 7.98
CA SER A 111 9.47 -37.51 8.16
C SER A 111 9.68 -37.89 9.63
N SER A 112 10.40 -39.00 9.88
CA SER A 112 10.73 -39.42 11.26
C SER A 112 11.45 -38.33 12.09
N ARG A 113 12.13 -37.39 11.41
CA ARG A 113 12.77 -36.22 12.03
C ARG A 113 11.73 -35.20 12.49
N ASP A 114 10.74 -34.89 11.67
CA ASP A 114 9.68 -33.93 12.03
C ASP A 114 8.80 -34.50 13.14
N TYR A 115 8.54 -35.80 13.12
CA TYR A 115 7.83 -36.51 14.18
C TYR A 115 8.60 -36.47 15.52
N GLN A 116 9.94 -36.53 15.48
CA GLN A 116 10.79 -36.32 16.65
C GLN A 116 10.71 -34.89 17.19
N ILE A 117 10.81 -33.90 16.31
CA ILE A 117 10.71 -32.48 16.67
C ILE A 117 9.35 -32.21 17.32
N TYR A 118 8.28 -32.76 16.76
CA TYR A 118 6.93 -32.64 17.32
C TYR A 118 6.86 -33.18 18.76
N LEU A 119 7.41 -34.38 19.02
CA LEU A 119 7.47 -34.97 20.35
C LEU A 119 8.25 -34.09 21.34
N GLU A 120 9.42 -33.59 20.95
CA GLU A 120 10.29 -32.79 21.82
C GLU A 120 9.72 -31.39 22.11
N GLU A 121 9.22 -30.69 21.09
CA GLU A 121 8.79 -29.28 21.22
C GLU A 121 7.34 -29.13 21.70
N ASN A 122 6.44 -30.03 21.31
CA ASN A 122 5.00 -29.87 21.59
C ASN A 122 4.48 -30.73 22.75
N ILE A 123 5.00 -31.96 22.90
CA ILE A 123 4.53 -32.89 23.94
C ILE A 123 5.42 -32.83 25.18
N LEU A 124 6.74 -33.01 25.01
CA LEU A 124 7.71 -33.06 26.11
C LEU A 124 8.13 -31.67 26.58
N LYS A 125 8.22 -30.71 25.65
CA LYS A 125 8.72 -29.34 25.88
C LYS A 125 10.11 -29.28 26.51
N MET A 126 10.92 -30.31 26.30
CA MET A 126 12.27 -30.40 26.80
C MET A 126 13.12 -31.26 25.89
N ASN A 127 14.31 -30.76 25.54
CA ASN A 127 15.24 -31.51 24.72
C ASN A 127 15.98 -32.59 25.55
N PHE A 128 16.71 -33.48 24.88
CA PHE A 128 17.46 -34.57 25.51
C PHE A 128 18.44 -34.11 26.61
N LYS A 129 19.13 -32.97 26.41
CA LYS A 129 20.08 -32.43 27.40
C LYS A 129 19.33 -31.91 28.62
N SER A 130 18.26 -31.15 28.42
CA SER A 130 17.40 -30.61 29.48
C SER A 130 16.76 -31.71 30.30
N PHE A 131 16.28 -32.77 29.65
CA PHE A 131 15.77 -33.98 30.32
C PHE A 131 16.83 -34.60 31.22
N GLY A 132 18.06 -34.75 30.71
CA GLY A 132 19.20 -35.21 31.50
C GLY A 132 19.39 -34.38 32.77
N GLN A 133 19.37 -33.05 32.68
CA GLN A 133 19.64 -32.17 33.84
C GLN A 133 18.55 -32.18 34.95
N ILE A 134 17.32 -32.63 34.65
CA ILE A 134 16.18 -32.61 35.60
C ILE A 134 15.85 -34.01 36.11
N VAL A 135 15.95 -35.01 35.24
CA VAL A 135 15.43 -36.36 35.48
C VAL A 135 16.52 -37.31 35.91
N VAL A 136 17.77 -37.14 35.48
CA VAL A 136 18.84 -38.11 35.73
C VAL A 136 20.04 -37.43 36.36
N LEU A 137 20.58 -38.00 37.44
CA LEU A 137 21.83 -37.54 38.01
C LEU A 137 22.70 -38.73 38.42
N GLY A 138 24.01 -38.63 38.17
CA GLY A 138 24.94 -39.74 38.32
C GLY A 138 25.04 -40.60 37.05
N SER A 139 26.12 -41.39 36.96
CA SER A 139 26.72 -42.04 35.78
C SER A 139 27.91 -41.28 35.17
N SER A 140 28.95 -42.03 34.79
CA SER A 140 30.14 -41.55 34.06
C SER A 140 29.84 -40.93 32.69
N THR A 141 28.62 -41.09 32.18
CA THR A 141 28.23 -40.60 30.85
C THR A 141 27.51 -39.24 30.89
N PHE A 142 27.02 -38.82 32.05
CA PHE A 142 26.29 -37.56 32.18
C PHE A 142 27.25 -36.38 32.38
N VAL A 143 27.00 -35.27 31.68
CA VAL A 143 27.80 -34.04 31.82
C VAL A 143 27.05 -33.08 32.75
N PRO A 144 27.61 -32.74 33.92
CA PRO A 144 27.00 -31.80 34.85
C PRO A 144 26.78 -30.40 34.24
N PHE A 145 25.79 -29.68 34.76
CA PHE A 145 25.40 -28.36 34.24
C PHE A 145 26.58 -27.38 34.15
N MET A 146 27.44 -27.34 35.17
CA MET A 146 28.59 -26.42 35.22
C MET A 146 29.70 -26.76 34.21
N GLN A 147 29.71 -27.99 33.71
CA GLN A 147 30.67 -28.46 32.70
C GLN A 147 30.13 -28.31 31.27
N LEU A 148 28.86 -27.94 31.12
CA LEU A 148 28.29 -27.67 29.80
C LEU A 148 28.86 -26.37 29.21
N PRO A 149 29.10 -26.33 27.88
CA PRO A 149 29.42 -25.08 27.19
C PRO A 149 28.32 -24.02 27.41
N SER A 150 28.69 -22.73 27.38
CA SER A 150 27.78 -21.61 27.64
C SER A 150 26.47 -21.67 26.82
N ALA A 151 26.55 -21.97 25.53
CA ALA A 151 25.37 -22.12 24.68
C ALA A 151 24.46 -23.28 25.11
N ALA A 152 25.03 -24.39 25.58
CA ALA A 152 24.27 -25.53 26.07
C ALA A 152 23.63 -25.24 27.43
N ARG A 153 24.33 -24.53 28.34
CA ARG A 153 23.74 -24.06 29.61
C ARG A 153 22.52 -23.19 29.35
N ARG A 154 22.65 -22.22 28.45
CA ARG A 154 21.54 -21.33 28.07
C ARG A 154 20.35 -22.09 27.48
N ALA A 155 20.59 -23.04 26.58
CA ALA A 155 19.53 -23.87 26.01
C ALA A 155 18.77 -24.67 27.07
N VAL A 156 19.48 -25.23 28.07
CA VAL A 156 18.83 -25.92 29.20
C VAL A 156 17.93 -24.96 29.97
N ILE A 157 18.40 -23.76 30.32
CA ILE A 157 17.58 -22.79 31.06
C ILE A 157 16.40 -22.28 30.24
N GLU A 158 16.57 -22.05 28.94
CA GLU A 158 15.48 -21.64 28.05
C GLU A 158 14.39 -22.71 27.96
N ASP A 159 14.76 -24.00 27.93
CA ASP A 159 13.81 -25.11 28.02
C ASP A 159 13.11 -25.13 29.38
N LEU A 160 13.84 -25.05 30.49
CA LEU A 160 13.28 -25.08 31.86
C LEU A 160 12.26 -23.98 32.12
N LEU A 161 12.51 -22.79 31.55
CA LEU A 161 11.64 -21.63 31.69
C LEU A 161 10.52 -21.57 30.63
N ASP A 162 10.47 -22.54 29.70
CA ASP A 162 9.54 -22.61 28.57
C ASP A 162 9.60 -21.32 27.72
N LEU A 163 10.83 -20.91 27.38
CA LEU A 163 11.12 -19.72 26.56
C LEU A 163 11.21 -20.02 25.07
N GLN A 164 11.11 -21.30 24.68
CA GLN A 164 11.08 -21.72 23.27
C GLN A 164 9.91 -21.12 22.51
N ILE A 165 8.79 -20.83 23.20
CA ILE A 165 7.64 -20.12 22.63
C ILE A 165 8.04 -18.83 21.91
N PHE A 166 9.02 -18.08 22.43
CA PHE A 166 9.49 -16.84 21.81
C PHE A 166 10.28 -17.09 20.53
N THR A 167 10.96 -18.23 20.43
CA THR A 167 11.61 -18.66 19.19
C THR A 167 10.57 -18.97 18.12
N THR A 168 9.51 -19.72 18.47
CA THR A 168 8.37 -19.99 17.56
C THR A 168 7.66 -18.70 17.15
N MET A 169 7.39 -17.81 18.10
CA MET A 169 6.80 -16.49 17.82
C MET A 169 7.66 -15.68 16.86
N ASN A 170 8.99 -15.73 16.98
CA ASN A 170 9.90 -15.02 16.09
C ASN A 170 9.89 -15.61 14.67
N ILE A 171 9.74 -16.93 14.52
CA ILE A 171 9.55 -17.57 13.21
C ILE A 171 8.24 -17.07 12.57
N LEU A 172 7.12 -17.16 13.30
CA LEU A 172 5.82 -16.68 12.80
C LEU A 172 5.80 -15.17 12.49
N LEU A 173 6.55 -14.38 13.27
CA LEU A 173 6.70 -12.96 13.04
C LEU A 173 7.44 -12.69 11.72
N LYS A 174 8.50 -13.46 11.41
CA LYS A 174 9.22 -13.31 10.14
C LYS A 174 8.28 -13.54 8.96
N ASP A 175 7.46 -14.59 9.00
CA ASP A 175 6.47 -14.86 7.96
C ASP A 175 5.50 -13.68 7.79
N LYS A 176 5.00 -13.12 8.91
CA LYS A 176 4.14 -11.92 8.87
C LYS A 176 4.84 -10.69 8.30
N ILE A 177 6.11 -10.48 8.64
CA ILE A 177 6.92 -9.38 8.11
C ILE A 177 7.08 -9.52 6.60
N ASP A 178 7.35 -10.73 6.10
CA ASP A 178 7.52 -10.98 4.68
C ASP A 178 6.21 -10.76 3.91
N VAL A 179 5.07 -11.23 4.44
CA VAL A 179 3.74 -10.98 3.86
C VAL A 179 3.42 -9.48 3.82
N ASN A 180 3.60 -8.75 4.93
CA ASN A 180 3.32 -7.31 4.98
C ASN A 180 4.26 -6.52 4.05
N LYS A 181 5.54 -6.94 3.93
CA LYS A 181 6.51 -6.33 3.02
C LYS A 181 6.08 -6.45 1.57
N ASP A 182 5.59 -7.61 1.16
CA ASP A 182 5.12 -7.80 -0.22
C ASP A 182 3.80 -7.08 -0.47
N ALA A 183 2.86 -7.08 0.50
CA ALA A 183 1.64 -6.27 0.42
C ALA A 183 1.95 -4.77 0.29
N THR A 184 2.91 -4.25 1.06
CA THR A 184 3.35 -2.84 1.02
C THR A 184 3.94 -2.47 -0.34
N LYS A 185 4.71 -3.38 -0.96
CA LYS A 185 5.25 -3.15 -2.32
C LYS A 185 4.13 -3.07 -3.36
N THR A 186 3.16 -3.99 -3.30
CA THR A 186 2.02 -4.01 -4.22
C THR A 186 1.17 -2.76 -4.07
N ALA A 187 0.80 -2.39 -2.84
CA ALA A 187 0.03 -1.17 -2.56
C ALA A 187 0.77 0.09 -3.04
N LYS A 188 2.09 0.16 -2.87
CA LYS A 188 2.90 1.28 -3.38
C LYS A 188 2.89 1.33 -4.92
N TYR A 189 3.02 0.18 -5.58
CA TYR A 189 2.95 0.11 -7.04
C TYR A 189 1.58 0.56 -7.57
N ASP A 190 0.49 0.11 -6.94
CA ASP A 190 -0.87 0.50 -7.33
C ASP A 190 -1.10 2.00 -7.11
N PHE A 191 -0.61 2.54 -5.98
CA PHE A 191 -0.64 3.97 -5.70
C PHE A 191 0.12 4.80 -6.75
N ASP A 192 1.33 4.38 -7.12
CA ASP A 192 2.15 5.05 -8.14
C ASP A 192 1.46 4.99 -9.51
N LEU A 193 0.79 3.88 -9.84
CA LEU A 193 0.06 3.70 -11.10
C LEU A 193 -1.18 4.61 -11.16
N LEU A 194 -1.97 4.67 -10.08
CA LEU A 194 -3.11 5.59 -9.95
C LEU A 194 -2.67 7.05 -10.03
N THR A 195 -1.60 7.42 -9.32
CA THR A 195 -1.04 8.77 -9.33
C THR A 195 -0.64 9.18 -10.75
N ASN A 196 0.02 8.29 -11.49
CA ASN A 196 0.40 8.55 -12.88
C ASN A 196 -0.82 8.67 -13.80
N ARG A 197 -1.86 7.83 -13.64
CA ARG A 197 -3.11 7.94 -14.42
C ARG A 197 -3.83 9.26 -14.16
N ILE A 198 -3.93 9.69 -12.89
CA ILE A 198 -4.53 10.97 -12.51
C ILE A 198 -3.76 12.13 -13.15
N LYS A 199 -2.43 12.09 -13.07
CA LYS A 199 -1.57 13.11 -13.69
C LYS A 199 -1.80 13.19 -15.20
N GLN A 200 -1.85 12.06 -15.89
CA GLN A 200 -2.12 12.01 -17.34
C GLN A 200 -3.52 12.56 -17.67
N SER A 201 -4.55 12.14 -16.93
CA SER A 201 -5.93 12.62 -17.12
C SER A 201 -6.05 14.13 -16.90
N LYS A 202 -5.41 14.67 -15.85
CA LYS A 202 -5.34 16.12 -15.59
C LYS A 202 -4.65 16.86 -16.73
N THR A 203 -3.48 16.39 -17.19
CA THR A 203 -2.78 17.03 -18.32
C THR A 203 -3.59 16.99 -19.62
N HIS A 204 -4.32 15.90 -19.89
CA HIS A 204 -5.17 15.81 -21.08
C HIS A 204 -6.38 16.74 -20.97
N SER A 205 -6.96 16.86 -19.76
CA SER A 205 -8.07 17.77 -19.50
C SER A 205 -7.64 19.24 -19.63
N ASP A 206 -6.49 19.61 -19.09
CA ASP A 206 -5.90 20.94 -19.22
C ASP A 206 -5.57 21.28 -20.68
N ALA A 207 -5.03 20.32 -21.44
CA ALA A 207 -4.75 20.50 -22.87
C ALA A 207 -6.04 20.73 -23.69
N ILE A 208 -7.11 19.97 -23.40
CA ILE A 208 -8.43 20.18 -24.03
C ILE A 208 -8.96 21.57 -23.66
N LYS A 209 -8.83 21.99 -22.41
CA LYS A 209 -9.30 23.30 -21.95
C LYS A 209 -8.57 24.43 -22.67
N ASN A 210 -7.25 24.37 -22.77
CA ASN A 210 -6.44 25.36 -23.49
C ASN A 210 -6.82 25.44 -24.97
N LEU A 211 -6.97 24.29 -25.65
CA LEU A 211 -7.42 24.25 -27.05
C LEU A 211 -8.79 24.88 -27.25
N LYS A 212 -9.73 24.64 -26.32
CA LYS A 212 -11.07 25.24 -26.37
C LYS A 212 -11.03 26.75 -26.09
N GLU A 213 -10.21 27.19 -25.15
CA GLU A 213 -9.98 28.63 -24.87
C GLU A 213 -9.37 29.34 -26.08
N ASP A 214 -8.42 28.71 -26.78
CA ASP A 214 -7.83 29.23 -28.02
C ASP A 214 -8.90 29.40 -29.12
N VAL A 215 -9.77 28.39 -29.32
CA VAL A 215 -10.88 28.48 -30.28
C VAL A 215 -11.85 29.61 -29.91
N VAL A 216 -12.22 29.74 -28.64
CA VAL A 216 -13.08 30.83 -28.15
C VAL A 216 -12.42 32.20 -28.36
N SER A 217 -11.11 32.32 -28.11
CA SER A 217 -10.36 33.56 -28.33
C SER A 217 -10.27 33.93 -29.82
N GLY A 218 -10.09 32.94 -30.70
CA GLY A 218 -10.11 33.11 -32.15
C GLY A 218 -11.45 33.64 -32.66
N ILE A 219 -12.56 33.03 -32.22
CA ILE A 219 -13.92 33.48 -32.57
C ILE A 219 -14.16 34.91 -32.09
N LYS A 220 -13.72 35.26 -30.87
CA LYS A 220 -13.82 36.64 -30.36
C LYS A 220 -13.03 37.64 -31.22
N LYS A 221 -11.84 37.26 -31.68
CA LYS A 221 -11.02 38.09 -32.57
C LYS A 221 -11.71 38.33 -33.91
N ASP A 222 -12.27 37.29 -34.52
CA ASP A 222 -13.02 37.39 -35.77
C ASP A 222 -14.26 38.29 -35.60
N MET A 223 -14.97 38.18 -34.47
CA MET A 223 -16.09 39.07 -34.16
C MET A 223 -15.67 40.54 -34.04
N ILE A 224 -14.53 40.84 -33.41
CA ILE A 224 -14.00 42.21 -33.33
C ILE A 224 -13.72 42.75 -34.73
N THR A 225 -13.08 41.95 -35.60
CA THR A 225 -12.80 42.39 -36.97
C THR A 225 -14.07 42.72 -37.77
N GLU A 226 -15.15 41.94 -37.58
CA GLU A 226 -16.43 42.22 -38.23
C GLU A 226 -17.18 43.41 -37.62
N ILE A 227 -16.92 43.76 -36.36
CA ILE A 227 -17.44 44.99 -35.74
C ILE A 227 -16.69 46.20 -36.28
N ASP A 228 -15.36 46.12 -36.36
CA ASP A 228 -14.51 47.19 -36.88
C ASP A 228 -14.85 47.53 -38.35
N THR A 229 -15.11 46.51 -39.19
CA THR A 229 -15.55 46.73 -40.58
C THR A 229 -16.89 47.45 -40.64
N ILE A 230 -17.84 47.12 -39.76
CA ILE A 230 -19.13 47.83 -39.66
C ILE A 230 -18.91 49.28 -39.23
N GLU A 231 -18.08 49.54 -38.22
CA GLU A 231 -17.83 50.91 -37.76
C GLU A 231 -17.15 51.77 -38.83
N LEU A 232 -16.16 51.22 -39.54
CA LEU A 232 -15.47 51.91 -40.63
C LEU A 232 -16.40 52.21 -41.81
N THR A 233 -17.22 51.24 -42.21
CA THR A 233 -18.19 51.44 -43.30
C THR A 233 -19.31 52.40 -42.91
N ASP A 234 -19.76 52.40 -41.66
CA ASP A 234 -20.75 53.38 -41.16
C ASP A 234 -20.17 54.81 -41.14
N LYS A 235 -18.90 54.97 -40.75
CA LYS A 235 -18.19 56.27 -40.87
C LYS A 235 -18.10 56.73 -42.32
N ALA A 236 -17.74 55.85 -43.25
CA ALA A 236 -17.69 56.17 -44.67
C ALA A 236 -19.06 56.62 -45.22
N ILE A 237 -20.15 55.96 -44.82
CA ILE A 237 -21.52 56.37 -45.18
C ILE A 237 -21.84 57.78 -44.63
N LYS A 238 -21.46 58.09 -43.38
CA LYS A 238 -21.65 59.43 -42.80
C LYS A 238 -20.89 60.50 -43.56
N GLU A 239 -19.64 60.24 -43.96
CA GLU A 239 -18.87 61.18 -44.78
C GLU A 239 -19.47 61.40 -46.16
N ILE A 240 -19.95 60.35 -46.82
CA ILE A 240 -20.62 60.45 -48.12
C ILE A 240 -21.94 61.22 -47.98
N ASN A 241 -22.73 60.94 -46.96
CA ASN A 241 -23.97 61.70 -46.68
C ASN A 241 -23.68 63.18 -46.44
N ASN A 242 -22.67 63.54 -45.66
CA ASN A 242 -22.27 64.93 -45.46
C ASN A 242 -21.88 65.61 -46.79
N LYS A 243 -21.18 64.90 -47.69
CA LYS A 243 -20.85 65.40 -49.03
C LYS A 243 -22.11 65.61 -49.88
N ILE A 244 -23.09 64.70 -49.81
CA ILE A 244 -24.37 64.83 -50.51
C ILE A 244 -25.16 66.02 -49.96
N ASP A 245 -25.25 66.20 -48.64
CA ASP A 245 -25.98 67.30 -48.01
C ASP A 245 -25.40 68.68 -48.38
N HIS A 246 -24.07 68.79 -48.48
CA HIS A 246 -23.41 70.02 -48.93
C HIS A 246 -23.69 70.37 -50.40
N VAL A 247 -23.88 69.37 -51.26
CA VAL A 247 -24.05 69.53 -52.71
C VAL A 247 -25.53 69.58 -53.11
N GLY A 248 -26.43 68.97 -52.32
CA GLY A 248 -27.86 68.83 -52.62
C GLY A 248 -28.70 70.10 -52.49
N LEU A 249 -28.12 71.20 -52.00
CA LEU A 249 -28.82 72.50 -51.91
C LEU A 249 -29.07 73.14 -53.29
N ASP A 250 -28.21 72.86 -54.28
CA ASP A 250 -28.30 73.45 -55.63
C ASP A 250 -29.32 72.73 -56.54
N VAL A 251 -29.63 71.46 -56.26
CA VAL A 251 -30.48 70.62 -57.16
C VAL A 251 -31.96 70.99 -57.09
N LYS A 252 -32.43 71.67 -56.02
CA LYS A 252 -33.83 72.11 -55.90
C LYS A 252 -34.25 73.15 -56.94
N GLU A 253 -33.28 73.80 -57.62
CA GLU A 253 -33.54 74.76 -58.70
C GLU A 253 -33.70 74.09 -60.08
N PHE A 254 -33.40 72.80 -60.20
CA PHE A 254 -33.38 72.08 -61.47
C PHE A 254 -34.74 72.08 -62.19
N ASP A 255 -35.82 71.78 -61.45
CA ASP A 255 -37.18 71.76 -62.01
C ASP A 255 -37.63 73.17 -62.45
N LYS A 256 -37.25 74.21 -61.70
CA LYS A 256 -37.59 75.60 -62.01
C LYS A 256 -36.84 76.12 -63.24
N ILE A 257 -35.56 75.78 -63.39
CA ILE A 257 -34.77 76.17 -64.57
C ILE A 257 -35.32 75.51 -65.83
N ARG A 258 -35.75 74.25 -65.75
CA ARG A 258 -36.40 73.55 -66.86
C ARG A 258 -37.72 74.20 -67.27
N GLU A 259 -38.52 74.65 -66.30
CA GLU A 259 -39.73 75.44 -66.56
C GLU A 259 -39.41 76.79 -67.23
N TRP A 260 -38.39 77.51 -66.76
CA TRP A 260 -37.97 78.79 -67.36
C TRP A 260 -37.42 78.64 -68.77
N GLN A 261 -36.65 77.59 -69.06
CA GLN A 261 -36.19 77.28 -70.42
C GLN A 261 -37.36 77.01 -71.37
N ALA A 262 -38.39 76.29 -70.92
CA ALA A 262 -39.58 76.03 -71.72
C ALA A 262 -40.36 77.33 -71.99
N ALA A 263 -40.45 78.22 -71.00
CA ALA A 263 -41.07 79.54 -71.15
C ALA A 263 -40.33 80.43 -72.16
N GLU A 264 -39.00 80.55 -72.06
CA GLU A 264 -38.21 81.38 -72.99
C GLU A 264 -38.17 80.80 -74.42
N LYS A 265 -38.15 79.46 -74.60
CA LYS A 265 -38.31 78.84 -75.94
C LYS A 265 -39.66 79.15 -76.57
N ASN A 266 -40.72 79.23 -75.77
CA ASN A 266 -42.04 79.66 -76.24
C ASN A 266 -42.07 81.14 -76.65
N ILE A 267 -41.34 82.01 -75.95
CA ILE A 267 -41.19 83.43 -76.31
C ILE A 267 -40.39 83.58 -77.61
N ALA A 268 -39.26 82.89 -77.73
CA ALA A 268 -38.42 82.89 -78.94
C ALA A 268 -39.19 82.46 -80.19
N SER A 269 -39.97 81.38 -80.08
CA SER A 269 -40.77 80.84 -81.19
C SER A 269 -41.92 81.77 -81.61
N ARG A 270 -42.56 82.47 -80.66
CA ARG A 270 -43.55 83.53 -80.95
C ARG A 270 -42.91 84.74 -81.63
N CYS A 271 -41.78 85.24 -81.12
CA CYS A 271 -41.05 86.33 -81.77
C CYS A 271 -40.69 85.99 -83.23
N LEU A 272 -40.30 84.74 -83.51
CA LEU A 272 -40.03 84.27 -84.88
C LEU A 272 -41.30 84.17 -85.75
N SER A 273 -42.43 83.73 -85.19
CA SER A 273 -43.71 83.71 -85.94
C SER A 273 -44.18 85.11 -86.27
N ASP A 274 -44.05 86.03 -85.32
CA ASP A 274 -44.52 87.42 -85.44
C ASP A 274 -43.61 88.22 -86.37
N GLN A 275 -42.30 88.00 -86.33
CA GLN A 275 -41.39 88.52 -87.36
C GLN A 275 -41.73 87.98 -88.76
N ARG A 276 -42.15 86.72 -88.89
CA ARG A 276 -42.54 86.16 -90.20
C ARG A 276 -43.85 86.76 -90.72
N SER A 277 -44.84 87.00 -89.86
CA SER A 277 -46.10 87.66 -90.27
C SER A 277 -45.86 89.13 -90.63
N LEU A 278 -45.15 89.90 -89.80
CA LEU A 278 -44.80 91.29 -90.08
C LEU A 278 -43.93 91.45 -91.34
N LYS A 279 -42.98 90.53 -91.59
CA LYS A 279 -42.22 90.52 -92.87
C LYS A 279 -43.12 90.23 -94.08
N ARG A 280 -44.15 89.39 -93.93
CA ARG A 280 -45.12 89.14 -95.01
C ARG A 280 -46.02 90.36 -95.24
N GLU A 281 -46.46 91.03 -94.18
CA GLU A 281 -47.21 92.29 -94.28
C GLU A 281 -46.38 93.40 -94.93
N LEU A 282 -45.12 93.57 -94.51
CA LEU A 282 -44.18 94.50 -95.14
C LEU A 282 -43.94 94.18 -96.62
N LYS A 283 -43.84 92.89 -96.97
CA LYS A 283 -43.68 92.47 -98.36
C LYS A 283 -44.94 92.78 -99.17
N PHE A 284 -46.12 92.51 -98.63
CA PHE A 284 -47.42 92.85 -99.22
C PHE A 284 -47.56 94.35 -99.47
N PHE A 285 -47.30 95.19 -98.47
CA PHE A 285 -47.34 96.65 -98.61
C PHE A 285 -46.19 97.22 -99.45
N LYS A 286 -45.07 96.51 -99.70
CA LYS A 286 -44.03 96.98 -100.63
C LYS A 286 -44.35 96.60 -102.08
N GLU A 287 -44.91 95.42 -102.31
CA GLU A 287 -45.06 94.84 -103.65
C GLU A 287 -46.42 95.11 -104.31
N HIS A 288 -47.45 95.53 -103.58
CA HIS A 288 -48.80 95.68 -104.14
C HIS A 288 -49.31 97.13 -104.02
N ALA A 289 -49.83 97.69 -105.12
CA ALA A 289 -50.44 99.02 -105.20
C ALA A 289 -51.98 98.98 -105.14
N GLU A 290 -52.56 97.80 -105.37
CA GLU A 290 -54.01 97.51 -105.39
C GLU A 290 -54.30 96.31 -104.48
N CYS A 291 -55.39 96.32 -103.71
CA CYS A 291 -55.72 95.24 -102.78
C CYS A 291 -56.26 93.98 -103.51
N PRO A 292 -55.59 92.83 -103.46
CA PRO A 292 -55.93 91.65 -104.27
C PRO A 292 -57.17 90.87 -103.79
N THR A 293 -57.86 91.31 -102.74
CA THR A 293 -59.11 90.67 -102.26
C THR A 293 -60.36 91.49 -102.59
N CYS A 294 -60.24 92.82 -102.69
CA CYS A 294 -61.38 93.72 -102.91
C CYS A 294 -61.17 94.78 -104.01
N SER A 295 -60.04 94.73 -104.73
CA SER A 295 -59.74 95.53 -105.93
C SER A 295 -59.90 97.05 -105.76
N GLN A 296 -59.57 97.57 -104.57
CA GLN A 296 -59.49 99.00 -104.28
C GLN A 296 -58.03 99.47 -104.23
N ASP A 297 -57.76 100.66 -104.78
CA ASP A 297 -56.47 101.33 -104.71
C ASP A 297 -56.08 101.61 -103.26
N ILE A 298 -54.86 101.22 -102.88
CA ILE A 298 -54.35 101.44 -101.53
C ILE A 298 -53.78 102.86 -101.47
N ASP A 299 -54.42 103.73 -100.68
CA ASP A 299 -53.98 105.12 -100.49
C ASP A 299 -52.50 105.23 -100.09
N THR A 300 -51.77 106.14 -100.74
CA THR A 300 -50.30 106.27 -100.61
C THR A 300 -49.87 106.72 -99.22
N SER A 301 -50.73 107.43 -98.47
CA SER A 301 -50.43 107.84 -97.09
C SER A 301 -50.54 106.68 -96.09
N LEU A 302 -51.53 105.81 -96.28
CA LEU A 302 -51.75 104.61 -95.45
C LEU A 302 -50.61 103.59 -95.63
N LYS A 303 -50.12 103.43 -96.86
CA LYS A 303 -49.02 102.51 -97.23
C LYS A 303 -47.69 102.90 -96.57
N ALA A 304 -47.37 104.20 -96.51
CA ALA A 304 -46.17 104.70 -95.86
C ALA A 304 -46.24 104.54 -94.33
N MET A 305 -47.40 104.82 -93.73
CA MET A 305 -47.62 104.68 -92.28
C MET A 305 -47.51 103.22 -91.83
N LYS A 306 -48.18 102.29 -92.51
CA LYS A 306 -48.15 100.87 -92.16
C LYS A 306 -46.78 100.22 -92.37
N CYS A 307 -46.02 100.66 -93.38
CA CYS A 307 -44.64 100.23 -93.55
C CYS A 307 -43.73 100.72 -92.41
N LEU A 308 -43.88 101.97 -91.96
CA LEU A 308 -43.11 102.53 -90.84
C LEU A 308 -43.46 101.85 -89.51
N GLU A 309 -44.75 101.65 -89.22
CA GLU A 309 -45.20 100.91 -88.03
C GLU A 309 -44.64 99.48 -88.01
N ALA A 310 -44.74 98.77 -89.13
CA ALA A 310 -44.24 97.41 -89.24
C ALA A 310 -42.71 97.32 -89.13
N GLU A 311 -41.94 98.28 -89.67
CA GLU A 311 -40.48 98.34 -89.53
C GLU A 311 -40.05 98.67 -88.09
N GLU A 312 -40.80 99.51 -87.37
CA GLU A 312 -40.53 99.84 -85.98
C GLU A 312 -40.86 98.67 -85.03
N GLU A 313 -41.97 97.97 -85.26
CA GLU A 313 -42.29 96.73 -84.53
C GLU A 313 -41.27 95.62 -84.80
N LEU A 314 -40.77 95.49 -86.04
CA LEU A 314 -39.73 94.52 -86.38
C LEU A 314 -38.44 94.76 -85.59
N LYS A 315 -38.05 96.03 -85.38
CA LYS A 315 -36.89 96.36 -84.54
C LYS A 315 -37.12 96.01 -83.07
N LYS A 316 -38.33 96.24 -82.54
CA LYS A 316 -38.68 95.88 -81.16
C LYS A 316 -38.66 94.36 -80.97
N LEU A 317 -39.28 93.61 -81.88
CA LEU A 317 -39.27 92.15 -81.87
C LEU A 317 -37.87 91.56 -82.06
N TYR A 318 -37.02 92.18 -82.87
CA TYR A 318 -35.62 91.75 -83.02
C TYR A 318 -34.82 91.93 -81.73
N LYS A 319 -34.96 93.08 -81.04
CA LYS A 319 -34.32 93.29 -79.74
C LYS A 319 -34.80 92.26 -78.70
N LEU A 320 -36.11 92.00 -78.64
CA LEU A 320 -36.68 91.00 -77.72
C LEU A 320 -36.20 89.58 -78.02
N TYR A 321 -36.11 89.21 -79.30
CA TYR A 321 -35.58 87.92 -79.73
C TYR A 321 -34.13 87.72 -79.30
N VAL A 322 -33.27 88.73 -79.49
CA VAL A 322 -31.86 88.67 -79.08
C VAL A 322 -31.72 88.52 -77.57
N SER A 323 -32.48 89.27 -76.76
CA SER A 323 -32.44 89.13 -75.30
C SER A 323 -32.93 87.77 -74.82
N THR A 324 -33.93 87.19 -75.47
CA THR A 324 -34.43 85.85 -75.14
C THR A 324 -33.42 84.75 -75.49
N GLU A 325 -32.70 84.86 -76.62
CA GLU A 325 -31.61 83.94 -76.98
C GLU A 325 -30.45 84.01 -75.97
N GLU A 326 -30.08 85.22 -75.51
CA GLU A 326 -29.06 85.39 -74.45
C GLU A 326 -29.49 84.75 -73.12
N ASN A 327 -30.75 84.93 -72.71
CA ASN A 327 -31.30 84.27 -71.52
C ASN A 327 -31.33 82.75 -71.66
N LEU A 328 -31.69 82.22 -72.84
CA LEU A 328 -31.69 80.78 -73.11
C LEU A 328 -30.29 80.18 -72.99
N ALA A 329 -29.27 80.86 -73.54
CA ALA A 329 -27.88 80.43 -73.41
C ALA A 329 -27.43 80.36 -71.94
N GLN A 330 -27.73 81.38 -71.14
CA GLN A 330 -27.42 81.39 -69.71
C GLN A 330 -28.13 80.28 -68.93
N LEU A 331 -29.40 80.00 -69.26
CA LEU A 331 -30.16 78.92 -68.65
C LEU A 331 -29.65 77.54 -69.07
N ASP A 332 -29.24 77.34 -70.33
CA ASP A 332 -28.66 76.09 -70.82
C ASP A 332 -27.30 75.78 -70.16
N ASP A 333 -26.43 76.77 -69.98
CA ASP A 333 -25.18 76.61 -69.23
C ASP A 333 -25.46 76.20 -67.77
N ARG A 334 -26.38 76.90 -67.09
CA ARG A 334 -26.78 76.58 -65.72
C ARG A 334 -27.40 75.18 -65.59
N HIS A 335 -28.19 74.75 -66.56
CA HIS A 335 -28.78 73.41 -66.61
C HIS A 335 -27.71 72.32 -66.83
N SER A 336 -26.69 72.59 -67.63
CA SER A 336 -25.55 71.69 -67.84
C SER A 336 -24.76 71.48 -66.55
N ASP A 337 -24.46 72.56 -65.82
CA ASP A 337 -23.76 72.51 -64.53
C ASP A 337 -24.52 71.69 -63.49
N LEU A 338 -25.84 71.91 -63.36
CA LEU A 338 -26.68 71.16 -62.42
C LEU A 338 -26.79 69.67 -62.79
N LYS A 339 -26.76 69.32 -64.08
CA LYS A 339 -26.78 67.93 -64.53
C LYS A 339 -25.49 67.18 -64.18
N LEU A 340 -24.34 67.87 -64.19
CA LEU A 340 -23.08 67.29 -63.71
C LEU A 340 -23.14 66.99 -62.21
N VAL A 341 -23.75 67.89 -61.44
CA VAL A 341 -23.98 67.73 -60.00
C VAL A 341 -24.92 66.56 -59.69
N ASP A 342 -26.04 66.41 -60.41
CA ASP A 342 -26.97 65.29 -60.23
C ASP A 342 -26.30 63.92 -60.50
N ASN A 343 -25.54 63.81 -61.60
CA ASN A 343 -24.78 62.59 -61.91
C ASN A 343 -23.74 62.25 -60.82
N PHE A 344 -23.14 63.27 -60.19
CA PHE A 344 -22.22 63.07 -59.08
C PHE A 344 -22.94 62.54 -57.84
N ILE A 345 -24.11 63.09 -57.51
CA ILE A 345 -24.95 62.59 -56.41
C ILE A 345 -25.42 61.15 -56.64
N GLN A 346 -25.82 60.79 -57.86
CA GLN A 346 -26.21 59.41 -58.19
C GLN A 346 -25.07 58.41 -57.97
N LYS A 347 -23.83 58.76 -58.33
CA LYS A 347 -22.65 57.93 -58.06
C LYS A 347 -22.43 57.74 -56.56
N LEU A 348 -22.47 58.82 -55.78
CA LEU A 348 -22.32 58.76 -54.32
C LEU A 348 -23.43 57.91 -53.66
N ASN A 349 -24.66 57.97 -54.16
CA ASN A 349 -25.75 57.11 -53.69
C ASN A 349 -25.53 55.62 -54.02
N MET A 350 -24.93 55.31 -55.18
CA MET A 350 -24.55 53.95 -55.53
C MET A 350 -23.46 53.41 -54.58
N ASP A 351 -22.49 54.24 -54.21
CA ASP A 351 -21.45 53.92 -53.22
C ASP A 351 -22.05 53.69 -51.82
N ILE A 352 -23.02 54.50 -51.39
CA ILE A 352 -23.77 54.23 -50.15
C ILE A 352 -24.48 52.87 -50.21
N GLY A 353 -25.05 52.51 -51.36
CA GLY A 353 -25.70 51.23 -51.59
C GLY A 353 -24.75 50.04 -51.39
N THR A 354 -23.53 50.12 -51.93
CA THR A 354 -22.52 49.07 -51.76
C THR A 354 -22.06 48.94 -50.31
N HIS A 355 -21.80 50.06 -49.63
CA HIS A 355 -21.44 50.07 -48.20
C HIS A 355 -22.56 49.49 -47.31
N LYS A 356 -23.84 49.80 -47.59
CA LYS A 356 -24.98 49.21 -46.87
C LYS A 356 -25.05 47.69 -47.04
N HIS A 357 -24.76 47.18 -48.24
CA HIS A 357 -24.68 45.74 -48.48
C HIS A 357 -23.55 45.08 -47.68
N THR A 358 -22.37 45.71 -47.61
CA THR A 358 -21.26 45.23 -46.78
C THR A 358 -21.65 45.16 -45.30
N ILE A 359 -22.34 46.17 -44.77
CA ILE A 359 -22.82 46.17 -43.37
C ILE A 359 -23.80 45.01 -43.12
N ILE A 360 -24.72 44.75 -44.04
CA ILE A 360 -25.69 43.64 -43.91
C ILE A 360 -24.95 42.29 -43.91
N PHE A 361 -23.95 42.13 -44.78
CA PHE A 361 -23.12 40.93 -44.84
C PHE A 361 -22.35 40.69 -43.53
N SER A 362 -21.61 41.69 -43.03
CA SER A 362 -20.87 41.60 -41.77
C SER A 362 -21.79 41.35 -40.56
N LYS A 363 -23.00 41.93 -40.52
CA LYS A 363 -24.00 41.65 -39.48
C LYS A 363 -24.48 40.20 -39.48
N ASN A 364 -24.63 39.58 -40.66
CA ASN A 364 -25.01 38.18 -40.77
C ASN A 364 -23.87 37.26 -40.32
N ASN A 365 -22.62 37.58 -40.69
CA ASN A 365 -21.44 36.86 -40.19
C ASN A 365 -21.33 36.93 -38.66
N LEU A 366 -21.55 38.11 -38.06
CA LEU A 366 -21.55 38.28 -36.60
C LEU A 366 -22.59 37.40 -35.91
N ARG A 367 -23.80 37.25 -36.47
CA ARG A 367 -24.82 36.35 -35.92
C ARG A 367 -24.39 34.88 -35.99
N ALA A 368 -23.74 34.48 -37.08
CA ALA A 368 -23.20 33.13 -37.22
C ALA A 368 -22.05 32.86 -36.24
N LEU A 369 -21.11 33.80 -36.10
CA LEU A 369 -20.01 33.73 -35.13
C LEU A 369 -20.52 33.68 -33.69
N LYS A 370 -21.54 34.46 -33.33
CA LYS A 370 -22.14 34.43 -31.99
C LYS A 370 -22.73 33.07 -31.65
N ARG A 371 -23.46 32.43 -32.58
CA ARG A 371 -23.98 31.06 -32.37
C ARG A 371 -22.86 30.03 -32.17
N ARG A 372 -21.76 30.17 -32.92
CA ARG A 372 -20.58 29.31 -32.75
C ARG A 372 -19.88 29.53 -31.41
N LEU A 373 -19.82 30.77 -30.94
CA LEU A 373 -19.28 31.12 -29.63
C LEU A 373 -20.08 30.46 -28.50
N ASP A 374 -21.40 30.61 -28.52
CA ASP A 374 -22.29 30.05 -27.48
C ASP A 374 -22.18 28.52 -27.41
N ALA A 375 -22.09 27.84 -28.56
CA ALA A 375 -21.87 26.39 -28.62
C ALA A 375 -20.49 25.99 -28.07
N ALA A 376 -19.43 26.68 -28.48
CA ALA A 376 -18.07 26.40 -28.03
C ALA A 376 -17.87 26.65 -26.52
N GLN A 377 -18.53 27.66 -25.95
CA GLN A 377 -18.49 27.92 -24.51
C GLN A 377 -19.18 26.83 -23.70
N LYS A 378 -20.34 26.34 -24.18
CA LYS A 378 -21.08 25.26 -23.52
C LYS A 378 -20.29 23.95 -23.53
N ASP A 379 -19.69 23.61 -24.67
CA ASP A 379 -18.84 22.43 -24.79
C ASP A 379 -17.55 22.52 -23.93
N ALA A 380 -17.08 23.73 -23.59
CA ALA A 380 -15.92 23.93 -22.74
C ALA A 380 -16.20 23.69 -21.24
N GLU A 381 -17.45 23.88 -20.79
CA GLU A 381 -17.86 23.63 -19.40
C GLU A 381 -18.08 22.14 -19.10
N ASP A 382 -18.48 21.33 -20.09
CA ASP A 382 -18.80 19.90 -19.93
C ASP A 382 -17.60 18.94 -19.94
N VAL A 383 -16.36 19.44 -19.83
CA VAL A 383 -15.16 18.58 -19.88
C VAL A 383 -14.86 17.93 -18.52
N ASN A 384 -15.25 16.66 -18.41
CA ASN A 384 -14.58 15.58 -17.67
C ASN A 384 -14.35 15.74 -16.14
N THR A 385 -15.33 16.30 -15.42
CA THR A 385 -15.26 16.40 -13.94
C THR A 385 -15.53 15.07 -13.21
N VAL A 386 -16.30 14.15 -13.81
CA VAL A 386 -16.75 12.91 -13.14
C VAL A 386 -15.66 11.84 -13.07
N GLU A 387 -14.88 11.63 -14.13
CA GLU A 387 -13.80 10.63 -14.13
C GLU A 387 -12.65 11.01 -13.19
N ALA A 388 -12.29 12.30 -13.13
CA ALA A 388 -11.27 12.80 -12.22
C ALA A 388 -11.67 12.60 -10.75
N ALA A 389 -12.93 12.88 -10.40
CA ALA A 389 -13.44 12.70 -9.05
C ALA A 389 -13.45 11.23 -8.59
N ASN A 390 -13.70 10.29 -9.50
CA ASN A 390 -13.64 8.86 -9.20
C ASN A 390 -12.20 8.38 -8.98
N LEU A 391 -11.27 8.81 -9.82
CA LEU A 391 -9.85 8.46 -9.66
C LEU A 391 -9.27 9.06 -8.35
N ASP A 392 -9.65 10.28 -7.98
CA ASP A 392 -9.22 10.89 -6.71
C ASP A 392 -9.76 10.10 -5.49
N LYS A 393 -10.97 9.51 -5.57
CA LYS A 393 -11.49 8.61 -4.53
C LYS A 393 -10.71 7.30 -4.45
N GLU A 394 -10.40 6.67 -5.58
CA GLU A 394 -9.58 5.45 -5.61
C GLU A 394 -8.18 5.70 -5.05
N LEU A 395 -7.59 6.86 -5.34
CA LEU A 395 -6.30 7.27 -4.78
C LEU A 395 -6.36 7.41 -3.24
N ALA A 396 -7.44 8.00 -2.71
CA ALA A 396 -7.62 8.14 -1.27
C ALA A 396 -7.71 6.78 -0.56
N LEU A 397 -8.45 5.82 -1.14
CA LEU A 397 -8.53 4.44 -0.62
C LEU A 397 -7.19 3.72 -0.69
N ALA A 398 -6.44 3.89 -1.79
CA ALA A 398 -5.10 3.32 -1.93
C ALA A 398 -4.12 3.91 -0.90
N HIS A 399 -4.23 5.21 -0.61
CA HIS A 399 -3.43 5.87 0.42
C HIS A 399 -3.75 5.34 1.83
N GLU A 400 -5.03 5.18 2.18
CA GLU A 400 -5.46 4.61 3.45
C GLU A 400 -4.95 3.16 3.62
N ALA A 401 -5.03 2.35 2.56
CA ALA A 401 -4.45 1.01 2.54
C ALA A 401 -2.92 1.01 2.73
N GLN A 402 -2.21 1.98 2.14
CA GLN A 402 -0.77 2.13 2.33
C GLN A 402 -0.42 2.54 3.76
N GLU A 403 -1.18 3.45 4.36
CA GLU A 403 -1.00 3.93 5.73
C GLU A 403 -1.22 2.81 6.75
N THR A 404 -2.30 2.04 6.59
CA THR A 404 -2.58 0.87 7.44
C THR A 404 -1.47 -0.17 7.37
N LEU A 405 -1.01 -0.53 6.16
CA LEU A 405 0.14 -1.45 5.99
C LEU A 405 1.44 -0.90 6.60
N SER A 406 1.66 0.42 6.52
CA SER A 406 2.82 1.07 7.13
C SER A 406 2.76 1.01 8.67
N ASN A 407 1.60 1.28 9.26
CA ASN A 407 1.39 1.18 10.71
C ASN A 407 1.59 -0.26 11.20
N GLU A 408 1.07 -1.25 10.47
CA GLU A 408 1.33 -2.66 10.75
C GLU A 408 2.82 -2.99 10.68
N ARG A 409 3.53 -2.49 9.67
CA ARG A 409 4.98 -2.68 9.52
C ARG A 409 5.75 -2.15 10.73
N GLU A 410 5.39 -0.98 11.24
CA GLU A 410 6.01 -0.40 12.45
C GLU A 410 5.75 -1.29 13.68
N MET A 411 4.51 -1.73 13.86
CA MET A 411 4.15 -2.64 14.97
C MET A 411 4.90 -3.98 14.89
N LEU A 412 5.02 -4.56 13.69
CA LEU A 412 5.80 -5.77 13.45
C LEU A 412 7.29 -5.54 13.73
N ALA A 413 7.84 -4.37 13.37
CA ALA A 413 9.23 -4.02 13.63
C ALA A 413 9.51 -3.90 15.14
N VAL A 414 8.63 -3.23 15.89
CA VAL A 414 8.73 -3.12 17.35
C VAL A 414 8.64 -4.50 17.99
N THR A 415 7.68 -5.32 17.57
CA THR A 415 7.54 -6.71 18.04
C THR A 415 8.80 -7.53 17.74
N GLY A 416 9.42 -7.31 16.58
CA GLY A 416 10.67 -7.94 16.19
C GLY A 416 11.84 -7.58 17.10
N VAL A 417 11.93 -6.34 17.56
CA VAL A 417 12.94 -5.93 18.57
C VAL A 417 12.66 -6.61 19.91
N MET A 418 11.39 -6.69 20.33
CA MET A 418 11.00 -7.32 21.59
C MET A 418 11.30 -8.82 21.65
N LEU A 419 11.14 -9.54 20.52
CA LEU A 419 11.37 -10.99 20.45
C LEU A 419 12.84 -11.40 20.25
N ARG A 420 13.78 -10.46 20.08
CA ARG A 420 15.22 -10.76 20.05
C ARG A 420 15.71 -11.26 21.41
N ASP A 421 16.87 -11.92 21.42
CA ASP A 421 17.46 -12.47 22.65
C ASP A 421 17.73 -11.41 23.72
N ALA A 422 18.07 -10.18 23.32
CA ALA A 422 18.25 -9.04 24.23
C ALA A 422 16.92 -8.39 24.70
N GLY A 423 15.79 -8.80 24.14
CA GLY A 423 14.46 -8.27 24.45
C GLY A 423 13.81 -9.00 25.62
N ILE A 424 12.63 -9.58 25.38
CA ILE A 424 11.79 -10.20 26.41
C ILE A 424 12.52 -11.38 27.09
N LYS A 425 13.25 -12.22 26.33
CA LYS A 425 13.99 -13.36 26.89
C LYS A 425 14.99 -12.93 27.97
N ALA A 426 15.85 -11.95 27.68
CA ALA A 426 16.81 -11.42 28.65
C ALA A 426 16.11 -10.83 29.89
N ARG A 427 15.01 -10.09 29.70
CA ARG A 427 14.25 -9.52 30.82
C ARG A 427 13.65 -10.60 31.73
N ILE A 428 13.15 -11.69 31.15
CA ILE A 428 12.65 -12.84 31.91
C ILE A 428 13.80 -13.50 32.68
N ILE A 429 14.91 -13.83 32.01
CA ILE A 429 16.09 -14.44 32.65
C ILE A 429 16.55 -13.59 33.84
N LYS A 430 16.68 -12.28 33.67
CA LYS A 430 17.05 -11.33 34.73
C LYS A 430 16.13 -11.39 35.96
N GLN A 431 14.84 -11.66 35.78
CA GLN A 431 13.89 -11.82 36.87
C GLN A 431 14.04 -13.17 37.60
N TYR A 432 14.44 -14.22 36.90
CA TYR A 432 14.60 -15.56 37.46
C TYR A 432 15.96 -15.78 38.13
N VAL A 433 17.04 -15.14 37.67
CA VAL A 433 18.39 -15.31 38.21
C VAL A 433 18.46 -15.11 39.75
N PRO A 434 17.84 -14.07 40.35
CA PRO A 434 17.83 -13.92 41.81
C PRO A 434 17.12 -15.07 42.54
N VAL A 435 16.04 -15.61 41.96
CA VAL A 435 15.29 -16.75 42.51
C VAL A 435 16.14 -18.01 42.44
N ILE A 436 16.82 -18.23 41.31
CA ILE A 436 17.76 -19.34 41.09
C ILE A 436 18.87 -19.28 42.14
N ASN A 437 19.57 -18.15 42.26
CA ASN A 437 20.67 -17.99 43.23
C ASN A 437 20.19 -18.21 44.66
N LYS A 438 19.01 -17.72 45.04
CA LYS A 438 18.43 -17.96 46.36
C LYS A 438 18.17 -19.44 46.62
N LEU A 439 17.66 -20.18 45.63
CA LEU A 439 17.39 -21.62 45.74
C LEU A 439 18.68 -22.43 45.80
N ILE A 440 19.70 -22.10 44.98
CA ILE A 440 20.99 -22.79 45.00
C ILE A 440 21.60 -22.67 46.40
N ASN A 441 21.71 -21.46 46.93
CA ASN A 441 22.30 -21.25 48.27
C ASN A 441 21.46 -21.88 49.39
N LYS A 442 20.14 -21.96 49.23
CA LYS A 442 19.28 -22.70 50.17
C LYS A 442 19.63 -24.19 50.17
N TYR A 443 19.74 -24.83 49.00
CA TYR A 443 20.09 -26.25 48.91
C TYR A 443 21.52 -26.53 49.35
N LEU A 444 22.48 -25.65 49.05
CA LEU A 444 23.86 -25.79 49.52
C LEU A 444 23.92 -25.74 51.05
N ALA A 445 23.15 -24.85 51.68
CA ALA A 445 23.02 -24.80 53.13
C ALA A 445 22.34 -26.04 53.72
N GLU A 446 21.30 -26.58 53.08
CA GLU A 446 20.66 -27.85 53.48
C GLU A 446 21.61 -29.07 53.33
N MET A 447 22.64 -28.96 52.48
CA MET A 447 23.71 -29.97 52.28
C MET A 447 24.97 -29.72 53.12
N ASP A 448 24.88 -28.89 54.16
CA ASP A 448 25.99 -28.47 55.04
C ASP A 448 27.22 -27.94 54.27
N PHE A 449 26.98 -27.31 53.11
CA PHE A 449 28.02 -26.76 52.25
C PHE A 449 27.91 -25.23 52.20
N PHE A 450 28.69 -24.57 53.05
CA PHE A 450 28.58 -23.13 53.31
C PHE A 450 29.45 -22.28 52.37
N VAL A 451 29.08 -22.27 51.09
CA VAL A 451 29.62 -21.35 50.07
C VAL A 451 28.50 -20.46 49.54
N GLN A 452 28.85 -19.25 49.08
CA GLN A 452 27.93 -18.40 48.34
C GLN A 452 28.12 -18.65 46.84
N PHE A 453 27.12 -19.24 46.20
CA PHE A 453 27.10 -19.53 44.77
C PHE A 453 26.20 -18.54 44.04
N GLU A 454 26.73 -17.86 43.03
CA GLU A 454 26.01 -16.88 42.22
C GLU A 454 26.17 -17.20 40.73
N LEU A 455 25.05 -17.21 40.00
CA LEU A 455 25.00 -17.19 38.55
C LEU A 455 24.67 -15.78 38.05
N ASP A 456 25.32 -15.35 36.98
CA ASP A 456 24.97 -14.15 36.23
C ASP A 456 23.87 -14.42 35.17
N GLU A 457 23.45 -13.40 34.43
CA GLU A 457 22.45 -13.50 33.34
C GLU A 457 22.94 -14.35 32.14
N SER A 458 24.25 -14.61 32.06
CA SER A 458 24.88 -15.52 31.09
C SER A 458 25.13 -16.91 31.67
N PHE A 459 24.66 -17.16 32.90
CA PHE A 459 24.84 -18.38 33.67
C PHE A 459 26.31 -18.75 33.93
N ASN A 460 27.20 -17.77 34.05
CA ASN A 460 28.55 -17.98 34.57
C ASN A 460 28.54 -17.97 36.09
N GLU A 461 29.36 -18.82 36.69
CA GLU A 461 29.45 -18.96 38.14
C GLU A 461 30.40 -17.97 38.79
N THR A 462 30.07 -17.60 40.02
CA THR A 462 30.97 -16.98 40.98
C THR A 462 30.73 -17.66 42.32
N ILE A 463 31.75 -18.31 42.87
CA ILE A 463 31.65 -19.05 44.13
C ILE A 463 32.54 -18.36 45.15
N LYS A 464 31.95 -17.85 46.24
CA LYS A 464 32.66 -17.15 47.32
C LYS A 464 32.65 -18.00 48.58
N SER A 465 33.83 -18.17 49.19
CA SER A 465 33.96 -18.79 50.50
C SER A 465 33.92 -17.75 51.63
N ARG A 466 33.85 -18.22 52.88
CA ARG A 466 33.77 -17.40 54.12
C ARG A 466 34.90 -16.35 54.22
N TYR A 467 36.04 -16.57 53.58
CA TYR A 467 37.22 -15.68 53.62
C TYR A 467 37.36 -14.71 52.43
N ARG A 468 36.30 -14.51 51.63
CA ARG A 468 36.26 -13.64 50.42
C ARG A 468 37.07 -14.11 49.20
N ASP A 469 37.68 -15.29 49.26
CA ASP A 469 38.28 -15.91 48.08
C ASP A 469 37.21 -16.24 47.03
N ILE A 470 37.52 -15.94 45.77
CA ILE A 470 36.69 -16.24 44.61
C ILE A 470 37.22 -17.53 43.98
N PHE A 471 36.40 -18.58 44.00
CA PHE A 471 36.70 -19.88 43.40
C PHE A 471 35.89 -20.10 42.13
N SER A 472 36.42 -20.93 41.23
CA SER A 472 35.66 -21.50 40.12
C SER A 472 35.15 -22.89 40.49
N TYR A 473 34.16 -23.42 39.77
CA TYR A 473 33.67 -24.78 39.98
C TYR A 473 34.81 -25.84 39.88
N ALA A 474 35.81 -25.58 39.04
CA ALA A 474 36.96 -26.46 38.87
C ALA A 474 37.88 -26.54 40.12
N SER A 475 37.81 -25.57 41.04
CA SER A 475 38.64 -25.51 42.25
C SER A 475 38.22 -26.49 43.35
N PHE A 476 37.03 -27.10 43.24
CA PHE A 476 36.46 -27.96 44.28
C PHE A 476 36.82 -29.44 44.09
N SER A 477 36.79 -30.21 45.19
CA SER A 477 36.96 -31.67 45.14
C SER A 477 35.78 -32.35 44.44
N GLU A 478 35.94 -33.60 44.01
CA GLU A 478 34.87 -34.34 43.32
C GLU A 478 33.62 -34.54 44.20
N GLY A 479 33.78 -34.72 45.52
CA GLY A 479 32.65 -34.78 46.45
C GLY A 479 31.91 -33.45 46.58
N GLU A 480 32.63 -32.33 46.64
CA GLU A 480 32.03 -30.99 46.69
C GLU A 480 31.36 -30.61 45.37
N LYS A 481 31.98 -30.95 44.22
CA LYS A 481 31.35 -30.80 42.90
C LYS A 481 30.04 -31.57 42.81
N LEU A 482 30.01 -32.82 43.29
CA LEU A 482 28.80 -33.61 43.34
C LEU A 482 27.71 -32.95 44.21
N ARG A 483 28.06 -32.37 45.37
CA ARG A 483 27.12 -31.58 46.20
C ARG A 483 26.59 -30.36 45.44
N ILE A 484 27.45 -29.62 44.74
CA ILE A 484 27.05 -28.48 43.90
C ILE A 484 26.09 -28.94 42.79
N ASP A 485 26.42 -30.02 42.09
CA ASP A 485 25.63 -30.53 40.96
C ASP A 485 24.25 -31.05 41.43
N LEU A 486 24.19 -31.70 42.60
CA LEU A 486 22.94 -32.08 43.26
C LEU A 486 22.08 -30.85 43.59
N CYS A 487 22.67 -29.80 44.18
CA CYS A 487 21.96 -28.57 44.53
C CYS A 487 21.45 -27.83 43.29
N LEU A 488 22.23 -27.81 42.20
CA LEU A 488 21.82 -27.25 40.92
C LEU A 488 20.65 -28.04 40.33
N MET A 489 20.72 -29.37 40.29
CA MET A 489 19.62 -30.23 39.80
C MET A 489 18.33 -30.00 40.59
N LEU A 490 18.41 -29.94 41.93
CA LEU A 490 17.26 -29.66 42.79
C LEU A 490 16.70 -28.24 42.57
N THR A 491 17.57 -27.26 42.31
CA THR A 491 17.19 -25.90 41.93
C THR A 491 16.43 -25.91 40.61
N TRP A 492 16.98 -26.55 39.58
CA TRP A 492 16.36 -26.63 38.26
C TRP A 492 15.01 -27.31 38.29
N ARG A 493 14.88 -28.40 39.05
CA ARG A 493 13.60 -29.08 39.28
C ARG A 493 12.59 -28.15 39.98
N SER A 494 13.04 -27.35 40.94
CA SER A 494 12.19 -26.39 41.65
C SER A 494 11.74 -25.24 40.75
N VAL A 495 12.63 -24.72 39.91
CA VAL A 495 12.31 -23.66 38.94
C VAL A 495 11.38 -24.18 37.83
N ALA A 496 11.62 -25.39 37.31
CA ALA A 496 10.74 -26.04 36.34
C ALA A 496 9.31 -26.25 36.89
N ARG A 497 9.19 -26.52 38.20
CA ARG A 497 7.88 -26.63 38.87
C ARG A 497 7.13 -25.29 38.91
N LEU A 498 7.80 -24.16 39.07
CA LEU A 498 7.15 -22.83 39.05
C LEU A 498 6.43 -22.55 37.73
N ARG A 499 6.93 -23.08 36.60
CA ARG A 499 6.32 -22.91 35.28
C ARG A 499 5.30 -23.98 34.91
N SER A 500 5.16 -25.04 35.71
CA SER A 500 4.23 -26.18 35.53
C SER A 500 4.40 -27.01 34.24
N SER A 501 4.91 -26.44 33.14
CA SER A 501 4.97 -27.09 31.81
C SER A 501 6.08 -28.12 31.66
N VAL A 502 7.21 -27.94 32.35
CA VAL A 502 8.44 -28.77 32.17
C VAL A 502 8.69 -29.69 33.38
N SER A 503 7.85 -29.63 34.41
CA SER A 503 7.98 -30.49 35.59
C SER A 503 7.65 -31.95 35.28
N THR A 504 8.39 -32.88 35.89
CA THR A 504 8.16 -34.32 35.80
C THR A 504 8.05 -34.93 37.19
N ASN A 505 7.35 -36.07 37.32
CA ASN A 505 7.37 -36.86 38.56
C ASN A 505 8.69 -37.61 38.72
N LEU A 506 9.31 -38.07 37.62
CA LEU A 506 10.47 -38.96 37.67
C LEU A 506 11.78 -38.26 38.08
N LEU A 507 12.51 -38.85 39.01
CA LEU A 507 13.93 -38.56 39.31
C LEU A 507 14.68 -39.88 39.38
N VAL A 508 15.82 -40.00 38.71
CA VAL A 508 16.67 -41.19 38.74
C VAL A 508 18.08 -40.80 39.14
N LEU A 509 18.58 -41.39 40.23
CA LEU A 509 19.92 -41.20 40.75
C LEU A 509 20.74 -42.46 40.49
N ASP A 510 21.67 -42.41 39.53
CA ASP A 510 22.49 -43.56 39.11
C ASP A 510 23.85 -43.54 39.83
N GLU A 511 24.05 -44.46 40.77
CA GLU A 511 25.31 -44.64 41.52
C GLU A 511 25.74 -43.41 42.35
N VAL A 512 24.83 -42.46 42.60
CA VAL A 512 25.13 -41.24 43.40
C VAL A 512 25.52 -41.58 44.83
N PHE A 513 24.89 -42.60 45.42
CA PHE A 513 25.15 -43.09 46.78
C PHE A 513 26.42 -43.97 46.85
N ASP A 514 26.90 -44.41 45.69
CA ASP A 514 28.11 -45.23 45.59
C ASP A 514 29.35 -44.39 45.30
N GLY A 515 29.16 -43.16 44.83
CA GLY A 515 30.22 -42.21 44.47
C GLY A 515 30.93 -41.56 45.66
N SER A 516 31.54 -40.40 45.40
CA SER A 516 32.40 -39.66 46.35
C SER A 516 31.65 -38.89 47.44
N LEU A 517 30.34 -39.13 47.61
CA LEU A 517 29.56 -38.49 48.66
C LEU A 517 29.84 -39.19 49.99
N ASP A 518 30.12 -38.39 51.02
CA ASP A 518 30.28 -38.85 52.40
C ASP A 518 28.93 -39.19 53.04
N ASN A 519 28.97 -39.87 54.19
CA ASN A 519 27.75 -40.28 54.90
C ASN A 519 26.85 -39.09 55.25
N ASP A 520 27.45 -37.96 55.67
CA ASP A 520 26.72 -36.74 55.99
C ASP A 520 25.99 -36.19 54.77
N GLY A 521 26.65 -36.16 53.61
CA GLY A 521 26.03 -35.78 52.34
C GLY A 521 24.91 -36.72 51.90
N ILE A 522 25.06 -38.04 52.14
CA ILE A 522 24.01 -39.04 51.85
C ILE A 522 22.78 -38.81 52.74
N GLU A 523 22.97 -38.53 54.03
CA GLU A 523 21.87 -38.25 54.95
C GLU A 523 21.16 -36.94 54.60
N ALA A 524 21.91 -35.88 54.31
CA ALA A 524 21.36 -34.60 53.87
C ALA A 524 20.54 -34.75 52.57
N LEU A 525 21.08 -35.45 51.57
CA LEU A 525 20.37 -35.73 50.32
C LEU A 525 19.08 -36.52 50.57
N THR A 526 19.15 -37.58 51.39
CA THR A 526 17.98 -38.40 51.72
C THR A 526 16.90 -37.56 52.40
N SER A 527 17.28 -36.68 53.33
CA SER A 527 16.37 -35.74 54.02
C SER A 527 15.72 -34.74 53.05
N ILE A 528 16.49 -34.16 52.12
CA ILE A 528 15.95 -33.22 51.13
C ILE A 528 14.98 -33.93 50.18
N LEU A 529 15.30 -35.16 49.77
CA LEU A 529 14.47 -35.96 48.87
C LEU A 529 13.15 -36.39 49.52
N THR A 530 13.17 -36.79 50.80
CA THR A 530 11.98 -37.22 51.54
C THR A 530 11.12 -36.04 51.99
N SER A 531 11.70 -34.94 52.44
CA SER A 531 10.95 -33.75 52.89
C SER A 531 10.22 -33.00 51.77
N LYS A 532 10.67 -33.15 50.52
CA LYS A 532 10.14 -32.43 49.34
C LYS A 532 9.54 -33.38 48.29
N SER A 533 9.19 -34.61 48.69
CA SER A 533 8.70 -35.68 47.82
C SER A 533 7.29 -35.44 47.25
N GLU A 534 6.57 -34.39 47.65
CA GLU A 534 5.22 -34.12 47.14
C GLU A 534 5.20 -34.14 45.60
N ASN A 535 4.60 -35.20 45.05
CA ASN A 535 4.44 -35.49 43.63
C ASN A 535 5.73 -35.85 42.85
N SER A 536 6.75 -36.43 43.48
CA SER A 536 7.95 -36.93 42.80
C SER A 536 8.21 -38.42 43.08
N ASN A 537 8.42 -39.21 42.03
CA ASN A 537 8.82 -40.62 42.12
C ASN A 537 10.33 -40.72 41.90
N ILE A 538 11.03 -41.12 42.95
CA ILE A 538 12.50 -41.13 43.02
C ILE A 538 12.98 -42.56 42.87
N PHE A 539 13.88 -42.78 41.91
CA PHE A 539 14.56 -44.04 41.68
C PHE A 539 16.03 -43.87 42.03
N ILE A 540 16.55 -44.72 42.91
CA ILE A 540 17.96 -44.72 43.30
C ILE A 540 18.56 -46.04 42.86
N ILE A 541 19.59 -45.99 42.01
CA ILE A 541 20.33 -47.16 41.59
C ILE A 541 21.60 -47.20 42.42
N SER A 542 21.79 -48.28 43.19
CA SER A 542 22.98 -48.43 44.04
C SER A 542 23.48 -49.87 44.13
N HIS A 543 24.78 -50.00 44.39
CA HIS A 543 25.46 -51.25 44.71
C HIS A 543 25.45 -51.55 46.22
N LYS A 544 25.24 -50.55 47.08
CA LYS A 544 25.26 -50.64 48.56
C LYS A 544 23.86 -50.82 49.14
N GLY A 545 23.05 -51.72 48.58
CA GLY A 545 21.66 -51.95 48.97
C GLY A 545 21.46 -52.18 50.47
N ASP A 546 22.30 -53.03 51.06
CA ASP A 546 22.16 -53.54 52.44
C ASP A 546 22.15 -52.47 53.55
N LYS A 547 22.63 -51.25 53.27
CA LYS A 547 22.72 -50.16 54.28
C LYS A 547 21.56 -49.16 54.22
N ILE A 548 20.83 -49.12 53.12
CA ILE A 548 19.85 -48.06 52.84
C ILE A 548 18.48 -48.60 52.43
N GLN A 549 18.34 -49.92 52.29
CA GLN A 549 17.11 -50.58 51.85
C GLN A 549 15.88 -50.18 52.67
N ASP A 550 16.03 -50.10 54.00
CA ASP A 550 14.94 -49.76 54.94
C ASP A 550 14.41 -48.32 54.79
N LYS A 551 15.08 -47.46 54.02
CA LYS A 551 14.70 -46.06 53.80
C LYS A 551 13.83 -45.85 52.55
N PHE A 552 13.51 -46.90 51.78
CA PHE A 552 12.77 -46.80 50.53
C PHE A 552 11.44 -47.59 50.57
N ASP A 553 10.42 -47.07 49.92
CA ASP A 553 9.08 -47.69 49.87
C ASP A 553 9.07 -48.98 49.04
N ARG A 554 9.97 -49.08 48.07
CA ARG A 554 10.05 -50.20 47.12
C ARG A 554 11.48 -50.57 46.81
N VAL A 555 11.74 -51.87 46.66
CA VAL A 555 13.04 -52.40 46.26
C VAL A 555 12.89 -53.28 45.02
N LEU A 556 13.69 -52.98 44.01
CA LEU A 556 13.79 -53.73 42.76
C LEU A 556 15.17 -54.37 42.67
N VAL A 557 15.21 -55.67 42.38
CA VAL A 557 16.44 -56.44 42.32
C VAL A 557 16.74 -56.82 40.87
N ALA A 558 17.88 -56.33 40.37
CA ALA A 558 18.40 -56.66 39.04
C ALA A 558 19.33 -57.87 39.12
N LYS A 559 18.92 -59.00 38.52
CA LYS A 559 19.66 -60.27 38.48
C LYS A 559 19.85 -60.75 37.04
N LYS A 560 20.89 -61.56 36.81
CA LYS A 560 21.07 -62.28 35.54
C LYS A 560 20.42 -63.65 35.61
N THR A 561 19.43 -63.89 34.76
CA THR A 561 18.79 -65.20 34.59
C THR A 561 19.08 -65.70 33.18
N LYS A 562 19.76 -66.85 33.07
CA LYS A 562 20.17 -67.41 31.76
C LYS A 562 20.92 -66.40 30.87
N ASN A 563 21.85 -65.65 31.46
CA ASN A 563 22.63 -64.57 30.83
C ASN A 563 21.86 -63.31 30.41
N PHE A 564 20.55 -63.23 30.67
CA PHE A 564 19.76 -62.04 30.44
C PHE A 564 19.47 -61.29 31.73
N SER A 565 19.52 -59.96 31.66
CA SER A 565 19.11 -59.07 32.74
C SER A 565 17.60 -59.13 32.95
N VAL A 566 17.19 -59.37 34.20
CA VAL A 566 15.79 -59.33 34.64
C VAL A 566 15.73 -58.45 35.89
N ILE A 567 14.74 -57.56 35.94
CA ILE A 567 14.41 -56.76 37.13
C ILE A 567 13.12 -57.33 37.69
N SER A 568 13.16 -57.73 38.96
CA SER A 568 11.99 -58.19 39.70
C SER A 568 11.87 -57.42 41.02
N GLU A 569 10.65 -57.35 41.55
CA GLU A 569 10.40 -56.88 42.90
C GLU A 569 10.89 -57.93 43.90
N GLU A 570 11.42 -57.49 45.04
CA GLU A 570 11.87 -58.37 46.13
C GLU A 570 10.71 -58.91 46.97
#